data_AF-A0A2M9ZXY7-F1
#
_entry.id   AF-A0A2M9ZXY7-F1
#
_cell.length_a   1.000
_cell.length_b   1.000
_cell.length_c   1.000
_cell.angle_alpha   90.00
_cell.angle_beta   90.00
_cell.angle_gamma   90.00
#
_symmetry.space_group_name_H-M   'P 1'
#
loop_
_entity.id
_entity.type
_entity.pdbx_description
1 polymer ?
#
loop_
_entity_poly.entity_id
_entity_poly.type
_entity_poly.pdbx_seq_one_letter_code
_entity_poly.pdbx_strand_id
1 'polypeptide(L)'
;MLSYGLFWKIKVKRASIFFYILLIFLQVQCGTYLLFDSYEKKAKGDETDLSPMLALLGSGDLPPLNIESVSWIEFPVASLTFSRGGGDSFTVRMANPLGCGSLGSNLSVLLNSDGVLLSLGATEFGGDGCGEDAEGFISSTINVTGTVAGKGRVIAKLASNNMFSNFPGLYAGQIVGVVNVTVSTAQTVSAANSSATASLH
;
A
#
# COMPACT_ATOMS: atom_id res chain seq x y z
N MET A 1 9.91 -37.47 60.29
CA MET A 1 9.47 -38.79 59.78
C MET A 1 8.24 -38.58 58.90
N LEU A 2 8.35 -38.99 57.63
CA LEU A 2 7.33 -39.29 56.60
C LEU A 2 6.17 -38.28 56.38
N SER A 3 6.05 -37.58 55.24
CA SER A 3 5.87 -38.00 53.82
C SER A 3 4.40 -38.25 53.41
N TYR A 4 4.10 -37.87 52.15
CA TYR A 4 2.87 -38.03 51.35
C TYR A 4 1.74 -37.02 51.61
N GLY A 5 1.07 -36.41 50.62
CA GLY A 5 1.08 -36.63 49.18
C GLY A 5 0.44 -35.46 48.43
N LEU A 6 1.16 -35.06 47.39
CA LEU A 6 0.80 -34.22 46.26
C LEU A 6 -0.48 -34.74 45.57
N PHE A 7 -1.59 -33.99 45.57
CA PHE A 7 -2.68 -34.21 44.60
C PHE A 7 -3.42 -32.91 44.29
N TRP A 8 -2.76 -32.07 43.50
CA TRP A 8 -3.42 -31.03 42.72
C TRP A 8 -4.27 -31.73 41.65
N LYS A 9 -5.57 -31.84 41.90
CA LYS A 9 -6.50 -32.51 40.99
C LYS A 9 -6.88 -31.56 39.85
N ILE A 10 -6.00 -31.42 38.86
CA ILE A 10 -6.30 -30.76 37.58
C ILE A 10 -7.34 -31.62 36.86
N LYS A 11 -8.61 -31.17 36.85
CA LYS A 11 -9.64 -31.70 35.95
C LYS A 11 -9.39 -31.13 34.55
N VAL A 12 -8.44 -31.68 33.79
CA VAL A 12 -8.47 -31.55 32.32
C VAL A 12 -9.61 -32.46 31.85
N LYS A 13 -10.77 -31.86 31.59
CA LYS A 13 -11.86 -32.53 30.87
C LYS A 13 -11.26 -33.08 29.56
N ARG A 14 -11.58 -34.34 29.24
CA ARG A 14 -11.27 -35.06 27.99
C ARG A 14 -11.92 -34.42 26.74
N ALA A 15 -11.94 -33.09 26.67
CA ALA A 15 -12.25 -32.34 25.47
C ALA A 15 -11.00 -32.35 24.59
N SER A 16 -10.91 -33.45 23.85
CA SER A 16 -10.44 -33.47 22.48
C SER A 16 -8.94 -33.42 22.25
N ILE A 17 -8.25 -34.49 22.69
CA ILE A 17 -6.98 -34.89 22.07
C ILE A 17 -7.15 -35.00 20.53
N PHE A 18 -8.34 -35.38 20.07
CA PHE A 18 -8.72 -35.42 18.67
C PHE A 18 -8.73 -34.03 18.01
N PHE A 19 -9.06 -32.95 18.73
CA PHE A 19 -8.98 -31.58 18.22
C PHE A 19 -7.53 -31.15 18.04
N TYR A 20 -6.63 -31.53 18.95
CA TYR A 20 -5.20 -31.28 18.79
C TYR A 20 -4.61 -32.11 17.64
N ILE A 21 -4.99 -33.37 17.50
CA ILE A 21 -4.59 -34.20 16.35
C ILE A 21 -5.14 -33.62 15.05
N LEU A 22 -6.40 -33.14 15.03
CA LEU A 22 -7.00 -32.48 13.88
C LEU A 22 -6.25 -31.20 13.53
N LEU A 23 -5.88 -30.36 14.51
CA LEU A 23 -5.09 -29.15 14.28
C LEU A 23 -3.69 -29.47 13.73
N ILE A 24 -3.04 -30.53 14.21
CA ILE A 24 -1.75 -31.00 13.67
C ILE A 24 -1.94 -31.50 12.23
N PHE A 25 -2.98 -32.29 11.95
CA PHE A 25 -3.29 -32.72 10.59
C PHE A 25 -3.64 -31.55 9.67
N LEU A 26 -4.33 -30.52 10.17
CA LEU A 26 -4.66 -29.31 9.42
C LEU A 26 -3.39 -28.49 9.13
N GLN A 27 -2.46 -28.39 10.09
CA GLN A 27 -1.16 -27.75 9.88
C GLN A 27 -0.26 -28.54 8.91
N VAL A 28 -0.29 -29.88 8.95
CA VAL A 28 0.47 -30.73 8.04
C VAL A 28 -0.18 -30.81 6.65
N GLN A 29 -1.50 -30.74 6.52
CA GLN A 29 -2.14 -30.73 5.20
C GLN A 29 -2.06 -29.33 4.59
N CYS A 30 -2.51 -28.28 5.28
CA CYS A 30 -2.49 -26.92 4.73
C CYS A 30 -1.08 -26.32 4.64
N GLY A 31 -0.19 -26.60 5.61
CA GLY A 31 1.17 -26.08 5.59
C GLY A 31 2.05 -26.75 4.55
N THR A 32 1.91 -28.07 4.37
CA THR A 32 2.76 -28.81 3.42
C THR A 32 2.25 -28.67 1.99
N TYR A 33 0.94 -28.51 1.74
CA TYR A 33 0.43 -28.19 0.39
C TYR A 33 0.91 -26.82 -0.10
N LEU A 34 0.96 -25.81 0.78
CA LEU A 34 1.51 -24.49 0.44
C LEU A 34 3.02 -24.54 0.16
N LEU A 35 3.78 -25.37 0.91
CA LEU A 35 5.21 -25.57 0.68
C LEU A 35 5.52 -26.38 -0.58
N PHE A 36 4.71 -27.41 -0.89
CA PHE A 36 4.91 -28.24 -2.10
C PHE A 36 4.53 -27.50 -3.38
N ASP A 37 3.42 -26.74 -3.40
CA ASP A 37 3.06 -25.92 -4.57
C ASP A 37 4.14 -24.85 -4.86
N SER A 38 4.72 -24.27 -3.78
CA SER A 38 5.84 -23.33 -3.88
C SER A 38 7.12 -23.97 -4.40
N TYR A 39 7.45 -25.19 -3.96
CA TYR A 39 8.64 -25.92 -4.44
C TYR A 39 8.50 -26.33 -5.91
N GLU A 40 7.30 -26.77 -6.32
CA GLU A 40 7.04 -27.19 -7.70
C GLU A 40 7.11 -25.99 -8.66
N LYS A 41 6.58 -24.82 -8.27
CA LYS A 41 6.67 -23.58 -9.06
C LYS A 41 8.09 -23.03 -9.12
N LYS A 42 8.87 -23.11 -8.03
CA LYS A 42 10.30 -22.74 -8.02
C LYS A 42 11.14 -23.64 -8.92
N ALA A 43 10.82 -24.94 -8.99
CA ALA A 43 11.49 -25.88 -9.89
C ALA A 43 11.14 -25.65 -11.38
N LYS A 44 10.01 -24.99 -11.66
CA LYS A 44 9.53 -24.67 -13.01
C LYS A 44 9.97 -23.29 -13.54
N GLY A 45 10.74 -22.52 -12.75
CA GLY A 45 11.42 -21.32 -13.23
C GLY A 45 10.52 -20.13 -13.57
N ASP A 46 9.27 -20.13 -13.10
CA ASP A 46 8.35 -18.99 -13.29
C ASP A 46 8.59 -17.98 -12.15
N GLU A 47 9.53 -17.06 -12.35
CA GLU A 47 9.90 -16.01 -11.37
C GLU A 47 8.80 -14.95 -11.17
N THR A 48 7.73 -15.00 -11.96
CA THR A 48 6.60 -14.06 -11.92
C THR A 48 5.58 -14.35 -10.82
N ASP A 49 5.64 -15.52 -10.18
CA ASP A 49 4.63 -15.97 -9.22
C ASP A 49 5.23 -16.33 -7.84
N LEU A 50 6.15 -15.47 -7.38
CA LEU A 50 6.66 -15.52 -6.01
C LEU A 50 5.48 -15.32 -5.04
N SER A 51 5.10 -16.41 -4.37
CA SER A 51 4.01 -16.42 -3.41
C SER A 51 4.13 -15.25 -2.41
N PRO A 52 3.05 -14.51 -2.12
CA PRO A 52 3.09 -13.31 -1.28
C PRO A 52 3.66 -13.56 0.13
N MET A 53 3.66 -14.81 0.60
CA MET A 53 4.27 -15.22 1.86
C MET A 53 5.81 -15.22 1.83
N LEU A 54 6.44 -15.57 0.71
CA LEU A 54 7.90 -15.58 0.58
C LEU A 54 8.45 -14.15 0.46
N ALA A 55 7.68 -13.25 -0.16
CA ALA A 55 7.92 -11.81 -0.12
C ALA A 55 7.78 -11.24 1.31
N LEU A 56 6.83 -11.76 2.10
CA LEU A 56 6.63 -11.34 3.50
C LEU A 56 7.78 -11.72 4.45
N LEU A 57 8.50 -12.80 4.15
CA LEU A 57 9.55 -13.36 5.01
C LEU A 57 10.97 -12.94 4.60
N GLY A 58 11.15 -12.38 3.40
CA GLY A 58 12.47 -12.27 2.76
C GLY A 58 13.05 -10.87 2.56
N SER A 59 12.26 -9.80 2.60
CA SER A 59 12.77 -8.46 2.30
C SER A 59 12.17 -7.41 3.21
N GLY A 60 12.97 -6.43 3.63
CA GLY A 60 12.48 -5.18 4.21
C GLY A 60 11.71 -4.31 3.21
N ASP A 61 11.10 -4.94 2.19
CA ASP A 61 10.27 -4.33 1.18
C ASP A 61 8.79 -4.52 1.55
N LEU A 62 7.97 -3.61 1.04
CA LEU A 62 6.55 -3.61 1.33
C LEU A 62 5.87 -4.82 0.68
N PRO A 63 4.90 -5.47 1.34
CA PRO A 63 4.16 -6.58 0.76
C PRO A 63 3.56 -6.18 -0.60
N PRO A 64 3.53 -7.08 -1.59
CA PRO A 64 2.92 -6.79 -2.88
C PRO A 64 1.43 -6.42 -2.69
N LEU A 65 0.97 -5.41 -3.44
CA LEU A 65 -0.45 -5.06 -3.51
C LEU A 65 -1.03 -5.59 -4.81
N ASN A 66 -2.25 -6.11 -4.74
CA ASN A 66 -3.06 -6.33 -5.93
C ASN A 66 -3.57 -4.98 -6.42
N ILE A 67 -2.97 -4.46 -7.49
CA ILE A 67 -3.37 -3.20 -8.13
C ILE A 67 -4.26 -3.56 -9.30
N GLU A 68 -5.48 -3.02 -9.28
CA GLU A 68 -6.42 -3.18 -10.37
C GLU A 68 -6.52 -1.85 -11.10
N SER A 69 -5.57 -1.65 -12.01
CA SER A 69 -5.53 -0.43 -12.81
C SER A 69 -6.80 -0.32 -13.66
N VAL A 70 -7.25 0.91 -13.80
CA VAL A 70 -8.45 1.28 -14.56
C VAL A 70 -8.07 2.38 -15.53
N SER A 71 -8.65 2.36 -16.73
CA SER A 71 -8.20 3.20 -17.85
C SER A 71 -8.54 4.69 -17.71
N TRP A 72 -9.35 5.06 -16.73
CA TRP A 72 -9.89 6.40 -16.55
C TRP A 72 -9.22 7.18 -15.41
N ILE A 73 -8.25 6.57 -14.71
CA ILE A 73 -7.41 7.22 -13.72
C ILE A 73 -5.94 6.96 -14.03
N GLU A 74 -5.11 7.99 -13.93
CA GLU A 74 -3.70 7.91 -14.27
C GLU A 74 -2.82 8.46 -13.16
N PHE A 75 -1.69 7.80 -12.98
CA PHE A 75 -0.59 8.19 -12.11
C PHE A 75 0.65 8.34 -12.99
N PRO A 76 0.89 9.53 -13.58
CA PRO A 76 2.00 9.75 -14.53
C PRO A 76 3.38 9.46 -13.94
N VAL A 77 3.48 9.46 -12.61
CA VAL A 77 4.69 9.14 -11.86
C VAL A 77 4.46 7.88 -11.03
N ALA A 78 5.27 6.85 -11.27
CA ALA A 78 5.22 5.59 -10.52
C ALA A 78 6.01 5.63 -9.20
N SER A 79 6.98 6.56 -9.07
CA SER A 79 7.80 6.67 -7.86
C SER A 79 8.30 8.08 -7.57
N LEU A 80 8.42 8.39 -6.28
CA LEU A 80 9.02 9.61 -5.75
C LEU A 80 10.25 9.28 -4.91
N THR A 81 11.27 10.14 -4.97
CA THR A 81 12.46 10.02 -4.12
C THR A 81 12.89 11.38 -3.63
N PHE A 82 12.97 11.55 -2.31
CA PHE A 82 13.40 12.79 -1.68
C PHE A 82 14.21 12.55 -0.41
N SER A 83 14.86 13.59 0.10
CA SER A 83 15.65 13.57 1.33
C SER A 83 14.76 13.54 2.59
N ARG A 84 15.27 12.95 3.67
CA ARG A 84 14.63 13.05 4.99
C ARG A 84 14.37 14.51 5.37
N GLY A 85 13.14 14.84 5.72
CA GLY A 85 12.69 16.20 6.03
C GLY A 85 12.29 17.02 4.79
N GLY A 86 12.47 16.46 3.59
CA GLY A 86 11.98 17.01 2.34
C GLY A 86 10.61 16.47 1.94
N GLY A 87 10.24 16.77 0.71
CA GLY A 87 9.05 16.26 0.06
C GLY A 87 9.10 16.48 -1.44
N ASP A 88 8.16 15.85 -2.12
CA ASP A 88 7.94 15.96 -3.55
C ASP A 88 6.43 15.88 -3.82
N SER A 89 6.02 15.98 -5.07
CA SER A 89 4.61 15.92 -5.46
C SER A 89 4.41 15.02 -6.66
N PHE A 90 3.22 14.43 -6.75
CA PHE A 90 2.78 13.72 -7.95
C PHE A 90 1.39 14.20 -8.32
N THR A 91 1.05 14.10 -9.60
CA THR A 91 -0.29 14.43 -10.09
C THR A 91 -1.08 13.13 -10.26
N VAL A 92 -2.35 13.16 -9.90
CA VAL A 92 -3.33 12.13 -10.28
C VAL A 92 -4.29 12.76 -11.27
N ARG A 93 -4.60 12.04 -12.36
CA ARG A 93 -5.50 12.51 -13.40
C ARG A 93 -6.71 11.57 -13.48
N MET A 94 -7.90 12.12 -13.66
CA MET A 94 -9.13 11.36 -13.84
C MET A 94 -9.89 11.89 -15.05
N ALA A 95 -10.28 11.00 -15.96
CA ALA A 95 -11.15 11.31 -17.08
C ALA A 95 -12.49 10.58 -16.91
N ASN A 96 -13.58 11.18 -17.41
CA ASN A 96 -14.87 10.52 -17.44
C ASN A 96 -14.92 9.55 -18.64
N PRO A 97 -14.96 8.22 -18.42
CA PRO A 97 -14.94 7.24 -19.51
C PRO A 97 -16.21 7.25 -20.37
N LEU A 98 -17.29 7.90 -19.91
CA LEU A 98 -18.56 8.04 -20.62
C LEU A 98 -18.74 9.42 -21.26
N GLY A 99 -17.76 10.32 -21.09
CA GLY A 99 -17.82 11.68 -21.59
C GLY A 99 -18.72 12.61 -20.76
N CYS A 100 -18.49 13.92 -20.95
CA CYS A 100 -19.01 14.98 -20.09
C CYS A 100 -20.41 15.50 -20.42
N GLY A 101 -21.23 14.66 -21.04
CA GLY A 101 -22.64 14.93 -21.32
C GLY A 101 -23.60 13.94 -20.67
N SER A 102 -23.09 12.93 -19.95
CA SER A 102 -23.91 11.97 -19.20
C SER A 102 -24.16 12.45 -17.77
N LEU A 103 -25.18 11.92 -17.08
CA LEU A 103 -25.43 12.21 -15.66
C LEU A 103 -24.21 11.77 -14.83
N GLY A 104 -23.33 12.73 -14.54
CA GLY A 104 -22.05 12.52 -13.89
C GLY A 104 -22.23 11.97 -12.47
N SER A 105 -21.57 10.85 -12.20
CA SER A 105 -21.41 10.32 -10.84
C SER A 105 -20.07 10.79 -10.32
N ASN A 106 -20.07 11.61 -9.27
CA ASN A 106 -18.84 12.04 -8.63
C ASN A 106 -18.14 10.84 -7.99
N LEU A 107 -16.87 10.64 -8.32
CA LEU A 107 -16.01 9.63 -7.71
C LEU A 107 -15.11 10.26 -6.68
N SER A 108 -15.00 9.59 -5.53
CA SER A 108 -14.00 9.90 -4.52
C SER A 108 -12.92 8.83 -4.44
N VAL A 109 -11.67 9.23 -4.41
CA VAL A 109 -10.52 8.35 -4.26
C VAL A 109 -9.78 8.74 -2.99
N LEU A 110 -9.72 7.79 -2.06
CA LEU A 110 -9.02 7.92 -0.80
C LEU A 110 -7.53 7.64 -1.01
N LEU A 111 -6.70 8.51 -0.44
CA LEU A 111 -5.25 8.42 -0.47
C LEU A 111 -4.73 8.08 0.92
N ASN A 112 -4.08 6.93 1.05
CA ASN A 112 -3.46 6.48 2.28
C ASN A 112 -1.97 6.18 2.05
N SER A 113 -1.15 6.27 3.09
CA SER A 113 0.25 5.85 3.04
C SER A 113 0.48 4.52 3.76
N ASP A 114 1.44 3.73 3.27
CA ASP A 114 1.90 2.49 3.89
C ASP A 114 3.45 2.46 3.90
N GLY A 115 4.05 1.72 4.83
CA GLY A 115 5.49 1.67 5.05
C GLY A 115 6.03 2.78 5.97
N VAL A 116 7.02 3.54 5.48
CA VAL A 116 7.58 4.67 6.23
C VAL A 116 6.52 5.75 6.49
N LEU A 117 6.68 6.51 7.58
CA LEU A 117 5.74 7.57 7.93
C LEU A 117 5.82 8.71 6.89
N LEU A 118 4.76 8.84 6.11
CA LEU A 118 4.57 9.89 5.11
C LEU A 118 3.43 10.81 5.54
N SER A 119 3.54 12.09 5.20
CA SER A 119 2.44 13.05 5.30
C SER A 119 1.96 13.41 3.91
N LEU A 120 0.65 13.35 3.70
CA LEU A 120 0.01 13.67 2.42
C LEU A 120 -0.65 15.04 2.51
N GLY A 121 -0.50 15.87 1.48
CA GLY A 121 -1.16 17.17 1.37
C GLY A 121 -2.67 17.07 1.15
N ALA A 122 -3.16 15.89 0.74
CA ALA A 122 -4.56 15.56 0.65
C ALA A 122 -4.75 14.06 0.93
N THR A 123 -5.86 13.71 1.59
CA THR A 123 -6.24 12.31 1.89
C THR A 123 -7.37 11.80 1.00
N GLU A 124 -7.90 12.67 0.17
CA GLU A 124 -9.01 12.39 -0.74
C GLU A 124 -8.87 13.33 -1.95
N PHE A 125 -9.18 12.81 -3.13
CA PHE A 125 -9.49 13.63 -4.27
C PHE A 125 -10.74 13.08 -4.94
N GLY A 126 -11.55 13.96 -5.52
CA GLY A 126 -12.75 13.51 -6.19
C GLY A 126 -13.17 14.43 -7.32
N GLY A 127 -14.05 13.89 -8.17
CA GLY A 127 -14.57 14.56 -9.33
C GLY A 127 -15.42 13.62 -10.17
N ASP A 128 -16.15 14.19 -11.11
CA ASP A 128 -16.91 13.45 -12.12
C ASP A 128 -16.06 13.07 -13.35
N GLY A 129 -14.75 13.33 -13.30
CA GLY A 129 -13.80 13.10 -14.39
C GLY A 129 -13.96 14.08 -15.56
N CYS A 130 -14.75 15.15 -15.40
CA CYS A 130 -14.93 16.15 -16.45
C CYS A 130 -13.94 17.29 -16.31
N GLY A 131 -12.75 17.04 -16.86
CA GLY A 131 -11.68 18.01 -16.90
C GLY A 131 -11.99 19.22 -17.76
N GLU A 132 -11.52 20.37 -17.29
CA GLU A 132 -11.42 21.59 -18.10
C GLU A 132 -10.06 21.67 -18.81
N ASP A 133 -9.14 20.72 -18.55
CA ASP A 133 -7.85 20.69 -19.23
C ASP A 133 -8.01 20.29 -20.71
N ALA A 134 -6.99 20.60 -21.52
CA ALA A 134 -7.02 20.36 -22.96
C ALA A 134 -7.15 18.87 -23.36
N GLU A 135 -6.93 17.97 -22.41
CA GLU A 135 -6.99 16.52 -22.59
C GLU A 135 -8.26 15.91 -21.97
N GLY A 136 -9.12 16.71 -21.32
CA GLY A 136 -10.37 16.30 -20.69
C GLY A 136 -10.22 15.65 -19.31
N PHE A 137 -9.09 15.83 -18.61
CA PHE A 137 -8.85 15.27 -17.28
C PHE A 137 -9.05 16.30 -16.16
N ILE A 138 -9.61 15.85 -15.04
CA ILE A 138 -9.45 16.51 -13.74
C ILE A 138 -8.11 16.08 -13.18
N SER A 139 -7.26 17.04 -12.85
CA SER A 139 -5.93 16.80 -12.30
C SER A 139 -5.83 17.30 -10.86
N SER A 140 -5.24 16.49 -9.99
CA SER A 140 -4.97 16.86 -8.59
C SER A 140 -3.51 16.60 -8.25
N THR A 141 -2.81 17.62 -7.76
CA THR A 141 -1.43 17.49 -7.31
C THR A 141 -1.40 17.15 -5.83
N ILE A 142 -0.76 16.04 -5.48
CA ILE A 142 -0.64 15.52 -4.14
C ILE A 142 0.80 15.71 -3.67
N ASN A 143 0.96 16.54 -2.64
CA ASN A 143 2.24 16.73 -1.99
C ASN A 143 2.50 15.59 -1.00
N VAL A 144 3.72 15.08 -0.97
CA VAL A 144 4.17 14.00 -0.08
C VAL A 144 5.43 14.45 0.64
N THR A 145 5.43 14.38 1.95
CA THR A 145 6.62 14.66 2.77
C THR A 145 6.95 13.46 3.66
N GLY A 146 8.19 13.38 4.12
CA GLY A 146 8.65 12.27 4.96
C GLY A 146 9.78 12.68 5.89
N THR A 147 9.65 12.35 7.17
CA THR A 147 10.60 12.73 8.23
C THR A 147 11.49 11.57 8.68
N VAL A 148 11.21 10.35 8.20
CA VAL A 148 11.94 9.13 8.51
C VAL A 148 12.44 8.52 7.21
N ALA A 149 13.70 8.10 7.17
CA ALA A 149 14.25 7.44 5.99
C ALA A 149 13.71 6.02 5.86
N GLY A 150 13.45 5.57 4.63
CA GLY A 150 12.86 4.26 4.36
C GLY A 150 12.04 4.23 3.07
N LYS A 151 11.42 3.07 2.83
CA LYS A 151 10.49 2.88 1.72
C LYS A 151 9.05 3.01 2.23
N GLY A 152 8.25 3.70 1.45
CA GLY A 152 6.82 3.85 1.65
C GLY A 152 6.10 3.77 0.32
N ARG A 153 4.78 3.93 0.37
CA ARG A 153 3.96 4.11 -0.82
C ARG A 153 2.71 4.90 -0.48
N VAL A 154 2.21 5.64 -1.45
CA VAL A 154 0.88 6.22 -1.44
C VAL A 154 -0.05 5.29 -2.22
N ILE A 155 -1.17 4.92 -1.62
CA ILE A 155 -2.15 3.98 -2.15
C ILE A 155 -3.43 4.75 -2.42
N ALA A 156 -3.89 4.73 -3.67
CA ALA A 156 -5.16 5.29 -4.08
C ALA A 156 -6.23 4.19 -4.10
N LYS A 157 -7.29 4.39 -3.31
CA LYS A 157 -8.40 3.44 -3.18
C LYS A 157 -9.72 4.11 -3.48
N LEU A 158 -10.61 3.41 -4.17
CA LEU A 158 -11.98 3.90 -4.34
C LEU A 158 -12.69 4.00 -2.99
N ALA A 159 -13.26 5.17 -2.72
CA ALA A 159 -14.08 5.39 -1.56
C ALA A 159 -15.33 4.48 -1.59
N SER A 160 -15.79 4.06 -0.41
CA SER A 160 -16.90 3.13 -0.26
C SER A 160 -18.26 3.73 -0.62
N ASN A 161 -18.36 5.05 -0.78
CA ASN A 161 -19.57 5.74 -1.26
C ASN A 161 -19.73 5.74 -2.79
N ASN A 162 -18.74 5.25 -3.56
CA ASN A 162 -18.79 5.23 -5.03
C ASN A 162 -19.63 4.10 -5.64
N MET A 163 -20.44 3.38 -4.86
CA MET A 163 -21.14 2.15 -5.26
C MET A 163 -22.20 2.33 -6.36
N PHE A 164 -22.54 3.57 -6.73
CA PHE A 164 -23.57 3.88 -7.74
C PHE A 164 -23.04 4.77 -8.86
N SER A 165 -21.77 4.59 -9.21
CA SER A 165 -21.16 5.33 -10.32
C SER A 165 -21.27 4.56 -11.63
N ASN A 166 -21.49 5.29 -12.72
CA ASN A 166 -21.53 4.73 -14.08
C ASN A 166 -20.14 4.42 -14.65
N PHE A 167 -19.08 4.67 -13.89
CA PHE A 167 -17.73 4.31 -14.29
C PHE A 167 -17.59 2.76 -14.33
N PRO A 168 -16.99 2.21 -15.38
CA PRO A 168 -16.90 0.76 -15.57
C PRO A 168 -15.91 0.13 -14.59
N GLY A 169 -16.24 -1.07 -14.10
CA GLY A 169 -15.33 -1.92 -13.34
C GLY A 169 -15.07 -1.51 -11.90
N LEU A 170 -15.93 -0.66 -11.30
CA LEU A 170 -15.77 -0.17 -9.94
C LEU A 170 -16.30 -1.14 -8.89
N TYR A 171 -15.58 -1.21 -7.77
CA TYR A 171 -16.15 -1.67 -6.51
C TYR A 171 -15.46 -0.96 -5.33
N ALA A 172 -16.15 -0.90 -4.19
CA ALA A 172 -15.65 -0.22 -3.00
C ALA A 172 -14.32 -0.80 -2.51
N GLY A 173 -13.34 0.05 -2.24
CA GLY A 173 -12.04 -0.34 -1.70
C GLY A 173 -11.04 -0.88 -2.73
N GLN A 174 -11.39 -0.92 -4.02
CA GLN A 174 -10.47 -1.25 -5.11
C GLN A 174 -9.24 -0.33 -5.08
N ILE A 175 -8.04 -0.92 -5.17
CA ILE A 175 -6.79 -0.17 -5.31
C ILE A 175 -6.58 0.14 -6.79
N VAL A 176 -6.73 1.41 -7.15
CA VAL A 176 -6.66 1.89 -8.54
C VAL A 176 -5.31 2.46 -8.92
N GLY A 177 -4.43 2.68 -7.93
CA GLY A 177 -3.06 3.10 -8.17
C GLY A 177 -2.20 3.13 -6.93
N VAL A 178 -0.89 3.08 -7.16
CA VAL A 178 0.14 3.13 -6.12
C VAL A 178 1.30 3.96 -6.63
N VAL A 179 1.80 4.86 -5.79
CA VAL A 179 3.04 5.62 -6.02
C VAL A 179 4.05 5.20 -4.97
N ASN A 180 5.15 4.59 -5.39
CA ASN A 180 6.21 4.16 -4.48
C ASN A 180 7.03 5.37 -4.01
N VAL A 181 7.40 5.42 -2.74
CA VAL A 181 8.13 6.55 -2.15
C VAL A 181 9.39 6.05 -1.49
N THR A 182 10.52 6.69 -1.81
CA THR A 182 11.80 6.44 -1.14
C THR A 182 12.26 7.71 -0.42
N VAL A 183 12.35 7.65 0.91
CA VAL A 183 12.90 8.73 1.72
C VAL A 183 14.36 8.39 2.03
N SER A 184 15.28 9.14 1.43
CA SER A 184 16.72 8.92 1.57
C SER A 184 17.28 9.53 2.86
N THR A 185 18.39 8.98 3.34
CA THR A 185 19.10 9.47 4.54
C THR A 185 19.90 10.75 4.29
N ALA A 186 20.14 11.11 3.03
CA ALA A 186 20.90 12.31 2.67
C ALA A 186 20.07 13.55 3.01
N GLN A 187 20.53 14.38 3.95
CA GLN A 187 19.90 15.65 4.29
C GLN A 187 20.37 16.70 3.28
N THR A 188 19.45 17.36 2.59
CA THR A 188 19.77 18.54 1.75
C THR A 188 20.18 19.68 2.68
N VAL A 189 21.50 19.86 2.88
CA VAL A 189 22.02 21.07 3.51
C VAL A 189 21.95 22.18 2.47
N SER A 190 20.88 22.98 2.47
CA SER A 190 20.88 24.27 1.78
C SER A 190 21.90 25.16 2.47
N ALA A 191 23.09 25.29 1.88
CA ALA A 191 24.05 26.30 2.27
C ALA A 191 23.41 27.67 2.02
N ALA A 192 22.96 28.32 3.10
CA ALA A 192 22.62 29.74 3.05
C ALA A 192 23.91 30.48 2.70
N ASN A 193 23.99 30.98 1.48
CA ASN A 193 25.11 31.78 1.00
C ASN A 193 25.02 33.17 1.65
N SER A 194 25.45 33.29 2.91
CA SER A 194 25.61 34.59 3.56
C SER A 194 26.85 35.27 2.98
N SER A 195 26.68 36.02 1.89
CA SER A 195 27.69 36.98 1.45
C SER A 195 27.71 38.16 2.43
N ALA A 196 28.52 38.04 3.48
CA ALA A 196 28.93 39.18 4.27
C ALA A 196 30.03 39.92 3.50
N THR A 197 29.66 40.96 2.75
CA THR A 197 30.63 41.90 2.20
C THR A 197 30.95 42.93 3.28
N ALA A 198 32.11 42.76 3.92
CA ALA A 198 32.68 43.75 4.82
C ALA A 198 33.11 44.99 4.00
N SER A 199 32.57 46.16 4.36
CA SER A 199 33.07 47.46 3.90
C SER A 199 34.29 47.81 4.74
N LEU A 200 35.44 47.97 4.09
CA LEU A 200 36.65 48.57 4.67
C LEU A 200 36.73 50.03 4.22
N HIS A 201 37.06 50.87 5.19
CA HIS A 201 37.14 52.32 5.15
C HIS A 201 38.47 52.82 4.58
#